data_AF-A0A3L7QIG9-F1
#
_entry.id   AF-A0A3L7QIG9-F1
#
_cell.length_a   1.000
_cell.length_b   1.000
_cell.length_c   1.000
_cell.angle_alpha   90.00
_cell.angle_beta   90.00
_cell.angle_gamma   90.00
#
_symmetry.space_group_name_H-M   'P 1'
#
loop_
_entity.id
_entity.type
_entity.pdbx_description
1 polymer ?
#
loop_
_entity_poly.entity_id
_entity_poly.type
_entity_poly.pdbx_seq_one_letter_code
_entity_poly.pdbx_strand_id
1 'polypeptide(L)'
;MLFIPHITSSCRPALVCASRCLGRAGIARLLLLGWLLWGWAASCQALEIRSVRWGFSDTIHQNAFNLCTLEIRNDEAREYSGPLTLNALNGGERLDDVPNVIADWYIGAGETRTVQYVIYLPGGYQTWELRWGPFNREREELPQMPPVLHSPEVVQFVSPLDVSRRIEEIKSFDPANFPSGGPGTNGLGVVVLHEVPQWDQARRQAFRDWLGAGGKLFLLNNRDDQPTQGFAAPLDELNLPVDRFAVGQGVVIRHSMISSALEIPELAQALQATQPNPDNSQNQYGSNSMSQLLATMRDMVRPNHNWSLIFVLSILYLLILFPGIWLYSRKRGDYRVTYALVLGTVVLFSWFFAEIGRLGYSQESSLQSAVVARPLGNGRVMLDLYMNQFVTSGGERPLVGFGEGSAFTLDLQSGFSGSATVLQRPQSGLRVDIPPFSSCSYHESTIRTVTGDYSVQVTTDPVSPNSLQVRLGTGFPDDAELHLLANGVVAPLSGSGRTRVLTQTWYPLQSRFPALHRDYYWAQHDLSQRQANSRAYLIGLGTGVNLTPKYSWETSPNETATPMPDAASLQHGTLLIECRTPTELRPEGTNESSRMLFTQPVNAIAPPELVLPAPDLPVESVEVPL
;
A
#
# COMPACT_ATOMS: atom_id res chain seq x y z
N MET A 1 -37.41 -32.17 58.95
CA MET A 1 -38.04 -33.49 59.14
C MET A 1 -36.92 -34.53 59.06
N LEU A 2 -36.79 -35.41 60.06
CA LEU A 2 -35.94 -36.63 60.13
C LEU A 2 -34.43 -36.45 59.80
N PHE A 3 -33.49 -36.49 60.75
CA PHE A 3 -33.05 -37.55 61.69
C PHE A 3 -31.72 -38.20 61.25
N ILE A 4 -30.71 -38.06 62.11
CA ILE A 4 -29.41 -38.74 62.04
C ILE A 4 -29.49 -40.02 62.92
N PRO A 5 -28.86 -41.12 62.51
CA PRO A 5 -28.21 -42.07 63.42
C PRO A 5 -26.71 -42.25 63.05
N HIS A 6 -25.77 -42.06 63.98
CA HIS A 6 -25.17 -43.08 64.87
C HIS A 6 -24.64 -44.33 64.13
N ILE A 7 -23.34 -44.65 64.18
CA ILE A 7 -22.63 -45.41 65.24
C ILE A 7 -21.11 -45.06 65.14
N THR A 8 -20.49 -44.30 66.05
CA THR A 8 -19.77 -44.66 67.30
C THR A 8 -18.47 -45.48 67.18
N SER A 9 -17.36 -44.90 67.70
CA SER A 9 -16.17 -45.51 68.38
C SER A 9 -15.40 -46.68 67.72
N SER A 10 -14.07 -46.79 67.77
CA SER A 10 -13.00 -46.03 68.46
C SER A 10 -11.62 -46.49 67.98
N CYS A 11 -10.63 -45.59 67.84
CA CYS A 11 -9.23 -45.75 68.27
C CYS A 11 -8.32 -44.63 67.72
N ARG A 12 -7.53 -44.02 68.60
CA ARG A 12 -6.32 -43.23 68.30
C ARG A 12 -5.08 -44.17 68.42
N PRO A 13 -3.84 -43.73 68.13
CA PRO A 13 -3.36 -42.84 67.06
C PRO A 13 -2.12 -43.41 66.32
N ALA A 14 -1.86 -43.03 65.06
CA ALA A 14 -0.61 -43.43 64.40
C ALA A 14 -0.12 -42.51 63.25
N LEU A 15 -0.12 -41.18 63.44
CA LEU A 15 0.47 -40.24 62.44
C LEU A 15 0.97 -38.91 63.05
N VAL A 16 1.69 -38.98 64.17
CA VAL A 16 2.30 -37.80 64.85
C VAL A 16 3.84 -37.93 64.99
N CYS A 17 4.45 -39.02 64.51
CA CYS A 17 5.87 -39.32 64.72
C CYS A 17 6.81 -39.08 63.51
N ALA A 18 6.32 -38.56 62.38
CA ALA A 18 7.17 -38.26 61.21
C ALA A 18 7.64 -36.78 61.14
N SER A 19 7.03 -35.87 61.89
CA SER A 19 7.27 -34.42 61.80
C SER A 19 8.40 -33.88 62.70
N ARG A 20 9.12 -34.73 63.43
CA ARG A 20 10.17 -34.31 64.39
C ARG A 20 11.61 -34.66 64.00
N CYS A 21 11.84 -35.33 62.87
CA CYS A 21 13.20 -35.62 62.37
C CYS A 21 13.69 -34.66 61.29
N LEU A 22 12.83 -33.81 60.71
CA LEU A 22 13.29 -32.62 59.98
C LEU A 22 13.45 -31.47 60.98
N GLY A 23 14.68 -31.29 61.48
CA GLY A 23 15.05 -30.07 62.20
C GLY A 23 14.80 -28.81 61.36
N ARG A 24 14.81 -27.62 61.97
CA ARG A 24 14.50 -26.34 61.30
C ARG A 24 15.24 -26.12 59.96
N ALA A 25 16.46 -26.64 59.82
CA ALA A 25 17.24 -26.61 58.58
C ALA A 25 16.62 -27.43 57.42
N GLY A 26 15.89 -28.52 57.71
CA GLY A 26 15.21 -29.35 56.70
C GLY A 26 13.98 -28.68 56.10
N ILE A 27 13.17 -28.01 56.92
CA ILE A 27 12.02 -27.22 56.44
C ILE A 27 12.53 -26.02 55.62
N ALA A 28 13.58 -25.33 56.10
CA ALA A 28 14.22 -24.27 55.33
C ALA A 28 14.76 -24.76 53.98
N ARG A 29 15.43 -25.92 53.94
CA ARG A 29 15.90 -26.54 52.68
C ARG A 29 14.76 -26.94 51.75
N LEU A 30 13.64 -27.48 52.25
CA LEU A 30 12.48 -27.81 51.41
C LEU A 30 11.78 -26.56 50.87
N LEU A 31 11.67 -25.49 51.66
CA LEU A 31 11.15 -24.21 51.17
C LEU A 31 12.09 -23.58 50.14
N LEU A 32 13.41 -23.68 50.31
CA LEU A 32 14.41 -23.15 49.37
C LEU A 32 14.48 -23.99 48.08
N LEU A 33 14.29 -25.32 48.16
CA LEU A 33 14.09 -26.19 47.00
C LEU A 33 12.76 -25.89 46.30
N GLY A 34 11.68 -25.65 47.03
CA GLY A 34 10.41 -25.19 46.47
C GLY A 34 10.54 -23.85 45.76
N TRP A 35 11.27 -22.90 46.34
CA TRP A 35 11.55 -21.58 45.74
C TRP A 35 12.45 -21.68 44.51
N LEU A 36 13.46 -22.56 44.52
CA LEU A 36 14.27 -22.86 43.34
C LEU A 36 13.43 -23.52 42.24
N LEU A 37 12.60 -24.51 42.56
CA LEU A 37 11.73 -25.18 41.58
C LEU A 37 10.63 -24.27 41.02
N TRP A 38 10.11 -23.31 41.80
CA TRP A 38 9.22 -22.26 41.29
C TRP A 38 9.95 -21.19 40.48
N GLY A 39 11.16 -20.78 40.89
CA GLY A 39 11.99 -19.82 40.16
C GLY A 39 12.52 -20.34 38.82
N TRP A 40 12.57 -21.65 38.63
CA TRP A 40 12.95 -22.32 37.39
C TRP A 40 11.76 -22.68 36.48
N ALA A 41 10.53 -22.42 36.92
CA ALA A 41 9.39 -22.31 36.02
C ALA A 41 9.44 -20.95 35.30
N ALA A 42 10.53 -20.72 34.55
CA ALA A 42 10.60 -19.64 33.58
C ALA A 42 9.39 -19.79 32.66
N SER A 43 8.52 -18.79 32.65
CA SER A 43 7.36 -18.76 31.77
C SER A 43 7.87 -18.70 30.33
N CYS A 44 7.91 -19.87 29.68
CA CYS A 44 8.15 -20.01 28.26
C CYS A 44 7.26 -19.00 27.51
N GLN A 45 7.88 -18.16 26.68
CA GLN A 45 7.14 -17.25 25.82
C GLN A 45 6.50 -18.09 24.72
N ALA A 46 5.21 -17.84 24.46
CA ALA A 46 4.44 -18.69 23.55
C ALA A 46 5.01 -18.71 22.14
N LEU A 47 5.51 -17.55 21.68
CA LEU A 47 6.20 -17.36 20.42
C LEU A 47 7.47 -16.52 20.66
N GLU A 48 8.55 -16.85 19.97
CA GLU A 48 9.83 -16.12 19.90
C GLU A 48 9.98 -15.56 18.47
N ILE A 49 10.21 -14.25 18.33
CA ILE A 49 10.64 -13.68 17.04
C ILE A 49 12.15 -13.85 16.90
N ARG A 50 12.57 -14.65 15.92
CA ARG A 50 13.99 -14.96 15.68
C ARG A 50 14.67 -13.98 14.76
N SER A 51 13.95 -13.49 13.75
CA SER A 51 14.45 -12.48 12.84
C SER A 51 13.32 -11.63 12.27
N VAL A 52 13.66 -10.39 11.92
CA VAL A 52 12.77 -9.39 11.33
C VAL A 52 13.52 -8.78 10.15
N ARG A 53 12.94 -8.89 8.95
CA ARG A 53 13.44 -8.26 7.73
C ARG A 53 12.39 -7.35 7.14
N TRP A 54 12.81 -6.14 6.78
CA TRP A 54 12.03 -5.18 5.99
C TRP A 54 12.58 -5.09 4.57
N GLY A 55 11.70 -5.05 3.58
CA GLY A 55 12.06 -5.07 2.16
C GLY A 55 12.82 -6.33 1.76
N PHE A 56 13.54 -6.24 0.64
CA PHE A 56 14.45 -7.28 0.17
C PHE A 56 15.91 -6.98 0.57
N SER A 57 16.27 -5.72 0.83
CA SER A 57 17.63 -5.29 1.22
C SER A 57 17.80 -4.77 2.67
N ASP A 58 16.91 -5.16 3.58
CA ASP A 58 16.84 -4.64 4.97
C ASP A 58 16.52 -3.12 5.02
N THR A 59 15.62 -2.69 4.13
CA THR A 59 15.27 -1.28 3.89
C THR A 59 13.76 -1.07 3.84
N ILE A 60 13.33 0.15 4.15
CA ILE A 60 11.93 0.58 4.17
C ILE A 60 11.75 1.70 3.15
N HIS A 61 10.78 1.58 2.24
CA HIS A 61 10.38 2.64 1.31
C HIS A 61 9.19 3.41 1.85
N GLN A 62 9.31 4.74 1.92
CA GLN A 62 8.15 5.59 2.21
C GLN A 62 7.14 5.56 1.06
N ASN A 63 5.86 5.76 1.39
CA ASN A 63 4.75 5.88 0.45
C ASN A 63 4.61 4.69 -0.53
N ALA A 64 5.04 3.51 -0.09
CA ALA A 64 4.96 2.26 -0.83
C ALA A 64 4.50 1.12 0.08
N PHE A 65 4.02 0.03 -0.54
CA PHE A 65 3.85 -1.24 0.15
C PHE A 65 5.21 -1.93 0.30
N ASN A 66 5.53 -2.29 1.53
CA ASN A 66 6.78 -2.93 1.93
C ASN A 66 6.50 -4.35 2.39
N LEU A 67 7.39 -5.28 2.03
CA LEU A 67 7.38 -6.62 2.59
C LEU A 67 8.02 -6.58 3.99
N CYS A 68 7.32 -7.07 5.00
CA CYS A 68 7.88 -7.37 6.32
C CYS A 68 7.85 -8.89 6.50
N THR A 69 9.02 -9.49 6.66
CA THR A 69 9.19 -10.94 6.84
C THR A 69 9.67 -11.21 8.26
N LEU A 70 8.92 -12.02 8.99
CA LEU A 70 9.20 -12.41 10.38
C LEU A 70 9.46 -13.92 10.44
N GLU A 71 10.56 -14.34 11.05
CA GLU A 71 10.75 -15.74 11.42
C GLU A 71 10.28 -15.92 12.87
N ILE A 72 9.18 -16.65 13.05
CA ILE A 72 8.55 -16.85 14.36
C ILE A 72 8.69 -18.32 14.73
N ARG A 73 9.16 -18.59 15.95
CA ARG A 73 9.23 -19.94 16.50
C ARG A 73 8.25 -20.09 17.66
N ASN A 74 7.57 -21.23 17.70
CA ASN A 74 6.79 -21.63 18.85
C ASN A 74 7.66 -22.51 19.76
N ASP A 75 8.05 -21.97 20.91
CA ASP A 75 8.88 -22.68 21.89
C ASP A 75 8.04 -23.52 22.89
N GLU A 76 6.70 -23.44 22.84
CA GLU A 76 5.85 -24.28 23.67
C GLU A 76 5.80 -25.74 23.20
N ALA A 77 5.48 -26.63 24.13
CA ALA A 77 5.11 -28.02 23.85
C ALA A 77 3.68 -28.17 23.27
N ARG A 78 3.04 -27.09 22.84
CA ARG A 78 1.68 -27.04 22.29
C ARG A 78 1.69 -26.26 20.98
N GLU A 79 0.78 -26.60 20.08
CA GLU A 79 0.55 -25.81 18.86
C GLU A 79 -0.03 -24.43 19.18
N TYR A 80 0.43 -23.41 18.45
CA TYR A 80 -0.22 -22.11 18.40
C TYR A 80 -1.14 -22.06 17.18
N SER A 81 -2.39 -21.66 17.39
CA SER A 81 -3.35 -21.40 16.32
C SER A 81 -4.13 -20.14 16.67
N GLY A 82 -3.89 -19.06 15.94
CA GLY A 82 -4.51 -17.77 16.24
C GLY A 82 -4.07 -16.61 15.33
N PRO A 83 -4.68 -15.44 15.52
CA PRO A 83 -4.34 -14.24 14.76
C PRO A 83 -3.02 -13.64 15.26
N LEU A 84 -2.06 -13.51 14.34
CA LEU A 84 -0.90 -12.66 14.51
C LEU A 84 -1.26 -11.25 14.03
N THR A 85 -1.26 -10.30 14.96
CA THR A 85 -1.71 -8.92 14.74
C THR A 85 -0.53 -7.98 14.77
N LEU A 86 -0.31 -7.23 13.69
CA LEU A 86 0.72 -6.22 13.61
C LEU A 86 0.10 -4.82 13.81
N ASN A 87 0.59 -4.09 14.81
CA ASN A 87 0.14 -2.75 15.20
C ASN A 87 1.24 -1.72 14.93
N ALA A 88 0.87 -0.50 14.51
CA ALA A 88 1.78 0.63 14.58
C ALA A 88 1.69 1.32 15.94
N LEU A 89 2.84 1.78 16.44
CA LEU A 89 3.01 2.52 17.68
C LEU A 89 3.60 3.91 17.40
N ASN A 90 3.15 4.90 18.16
CA ASN A 90 3.73 6.23 18.25
C ASN A 90 4.13 6.50 19.70
N GLY A 91 5.42 6.70 19.97
CA GLY A 91 5.93 6.91 21.32
C GLY A 91 5.69 5.75 22.30
N GLY A 92 5.48 4.52 21.79
CA GLY A 92 5.13 3.34 22.60
C GLY A 92 3.63 3.19 22.86
N GLU A 93 2.80 4.18 22.50
CA GLU A 93 1.34 4.06 22.52
C GLU A 93 0.83 3.55 21.18
N ARG A 94 -0.20 2.69 21.23
CA ARG A 94 -0.90 2.18 20.05
C ARG A 94 -1.63 3.33 19.35
N LEU A 95 -1.42 3.48 18.05
CA LEU A 95 -2.23 4.37 17.23
C LEU A 95 -3.56 3.67 16.89
N ASP A 96 -4.66 4.07 17.52
CA ASP A 96 -5.98 3.51 17.21
C ASP A 96 -6.47 3.86 15.79
N ASP A 97 -5.96 4.96 15.22
CA ASP A 97 -6.24 5.39 13.84
C ASP A 97 -5.51 4.54 12.78
N VAL A 98 -4.55 3.68 13.17
CA VAL A 98 -3.84 2.77 12.25
C VAL A 98 -4.55 1.41 12.20
N PRO A 99 -4.88 0.89 11.00
CA PRO A 99 -5.49 -0.42 10.89
C PRO A 99 -4.54 -1.51 11.40
N ASN A 100 -5.07 -2.39 12.25
CA ASN A 100 -4.38 -3.62 12.63
C ASN A 100 -4.19 -4.50 11.39
N VAL A 101 -2.98 -5.00 11.12
CA VAL A 101 -2.78 -5.99 10.06
C VAL A 101 -2.84 -7.39 10.69
N ILE A 102 -3.89 -8.15 10.38
CA ILE A 102 -4.14 -9.48 10.96
C ILE A 102 -3.90 -10.55 9.91
N ALA A 103 -3.09 -11.54 10.27
CA ALA A 103 -2.95 -12.80 9.54
C ALA A 103 -3.17 -13.97 10.50
N ASP A 104 -3.99 -14.96 10.12
CA ASP A 104 -4.23 -16.15 10.93
C ASP A 104 -3.17 -17.21 10.63
N TRP A 105 -2.49 -17.69 11.68
CA TRP A 105 -1.40 -18.66 11.52
C TRP A 105 -1.53 -19.85 12.45
N TYR A 106 -0.98 -20.97 11.95
CA TYR A 106 -0.75 -22.19 12.70
C TYR A 106 0.77 -22.43 12.78
N ILE A 107 1.29 -22.63 13.99
CA ILE A 107 2.71 -22.88 14.26
C ILE A 107 2.79 -24.08 15.21
N GLY A 108 3.31 -25.21 14.72
CA GLY A 108 3.43 -26.43 15.51
C GLY A 108 4.36 -26.28 16.73
N ALA A 109 4.21 -27.15 17.72
CA ALA A 109 5.07 -27.17 18.90
C ALA A 109 6.56 -27.36 18.50
N GLY A 110 7.43 -26.44 18.92
CA GLY A 110 8.86 -26.42 18.55
C GLY A 110 9.17 -25.98 17.12
N GLU A 111 8.16 -25.63 16.30
CA GLU A 111 8.30 -25.30 14.88
C GLU A 111 8.66 -23.82 14.66
N THR A 112 9.46 -23.55 13.63
CA THR A 112 9.70 -22.19 13.10
C THR A 112 8.90 -22.00 11.81
N ARG A 113 8.21 -20.86 11.68
CA ARG A 113 7.47 -20.44 10.49
C ARG A 113 7.89 -19.05 10.05
N THR A 114 8.03 -18.87 8.74
CA THR A 114 8.15 -17.54 8.13
C THR A 114 6.76 -16.97 7.91
N VAL A 115 6.50 -15.80 8.49
CA VAL A 115 5.27 -15.02 8.34
C VAL A 115 5.59 -13.76 7.55
N GLN A 116 4.70 -13.38 6.63
CA GLN A 116 4.90 -12.21 5.77
C GLN A 116 3.71 -11.27 5.84
N TYR A 117 4.02 -9.98 5.95
CA TYR A 117 3.05 -8.89 5.89
C TYR A 117 3.41 -7.93 4.75
N VAL A 118 2.40 -7.43 4.05
CA VAL A 118 2.56 -6.37 3.03
C VAL A 118 2.00 -5.07 3.60
N ILE A 119 2.87 -4.16 4.03
CA ILE A 119 2.51 -3.01 4.87
C ILE A 119 2.79 -1.73 4.09
N TYR A 120 1.79 -0.87 3.93
CA TYR A 120 2.02 0.47 3.41
C TYR A 120 2.53 1.39 4.51
N LEU A 121 3.63 2.10 4.25
CA LEU A 121 4.24 3.01 5.20
C LEU A 121 4.07 4.47 4.74
N PRO A 122 3.05 5.20 5.22
CA PRO A 122 2.94 6.63 4.94
C PRO A 122 4.12 7.36 5.60
N GLY A 123 4.74 8.28 4.86
CA GLY A 123 6.03 8.88 5.24
C GLY A 123 6.13 9.36 6.69
N GLY A 124 7.21 8.96 7.36
CA GLY A 124 7.47 9.24 8.78
C GLY A 124 8.21 8.08 9.47
N TYR A 125 8.53 8.25 10.75
CA TYR A 125 9.01 7.17 11.60
C TYR A 125 7.83 6.57 12.37
N GLN A 126 7.66 5.25 12.29
CA GLN A 126 6.68 4.49 13.06
C GLN A 126 7.38 3.30 13.71
N THR A 127 7.04 2.99 14.96
CA THR A 127 7.45 1.74 15.60
C THR A 127 6.37 0.70 15.34
N TRP A 128 6.71 -0.57 15.27
CA TRP A 128 5.77 -1.65 15.00
C TRP A 128 5.79 -2.67 16.14
N GLU A 129 4.65 -3.22 16.50
CA GLU A 129 4.49 -4.26 17.52
C GLU A 129 3.78 -5.45 16.89
N LEU A 130 4.38 -6.64 16.98
CA LEU A 130 3.68 -7.88 16.73
C LEU A 130 2.98 -8.33 18.03
N ARG A 131 1.70 -8.69 17.95
CA ARG A 131 0.90 -9.16 19.08
C ARG A 131 0.15 -10.44 18.70
N TRP A 132 0.23 -11.44 19.56
CA TRP A 132 -0.38 -12.77 19.36
C TRP A 132 -1.33 -13.19 20.49
N GLY A 133 -1.53 -12.32 21.48
CA GLY A 133 -2.43 -12.55 22.61
C GLY A 133 -2.78 -11.28 23.39
N PRO A 134 -3.70 -11.37 24.37
CA PRO A 134 -4.14 -10.20 25.13
C PRO A 134 -3.09 -9.67 26.10
N PHE A 135 -2.14 -10.48 26.58
CA PHE A 135 -1.25 -10.10 27.68
C PHE A 135 0.05 -9.40 27.23
N ASN A 136 0.67 -8.61 28.12
CA ASN A 136 1.91 -7.86 27.84
C ASN A 136 3.14 -8.71 27.47
N ARG A 137 3.07 -10.03 27.67
CA ARG A 137 4.10 -11.02 27.32
C ARG A 137 3.85 -11.70 25.96
N GLU A 138 2.71 -11.42 25.34
CA GLU A 138 2.26 -11.97 24.06
C GLU A 138 2.31 -10.89 22.96
N ARG A 139 3.34 -10.06 23.05
CA ARG A 139 3.66 -8.97 22.14
C ARG A 139 5.17 -8.70 22.15
N GLU A 140 5.69 -8.21 21.04
CA GLU A 140 7.10 -7.86 20.87
C GLU A 140 7.22 -6.66 19.92
N GLU A 141 8.02 -5.66 20.31
CA GLU A 141 8.32 -4.50 19.48
C GLU A 141 9.36 -4.89 18.41
N LEU A 142 9.03 -4.65 17.15
CA LEU A 142 9.91 -4.93 16.03
C LEU A 142 11.04 -3.88 15.95
N PRO A 143 12.25 -4.25 15.52
CA PRO A 143 13.36 -3.33 15.37
C PRO A 143 12.99 -2.21 14.39
N GLN A 144 13.22 -0.97 14.84
CA GLN A 144 13.08 0.23 14.02
C GLN A 144 14.14 0.22 12.91
N MET A 145 13.72 0.48 11.67
CA MET A 145 14.62 0.77 10.56
C MET A 145 14.36 2.19 10.03
N PRO A 146 15.41 2.97 9.72
CA PRO A 146 15.23 4.29 9.15
C PRO A 146 14.63 4.16 7.74
N PRO A 147 13.55 4.89 7.42
CA PRO A 147 12.95 4.83 6.10
C PRO A 147 13.87 5.49 5.06
N VAL A 148 14.13 4.77 3.98
CA VAL A 148 14.84 5.24 2.79
C VAL A 148 13.83 5.84 1.82
N LEU A 149 14.19 6.96 1.18
CA LEU A 149 13.32 7.57 0.17
C LEU A 149 13.58 6.95 -1.21
N HIS A 150 12.57 6.26 -1.74
CA HIS A 150 12.38 5.91 -3.16
C HIS A 150 13.67 5.64 -3.95
N SER A 151 14.45 4.65 -3.53
CA SER A 151 15.48 4.09 -4.42
C SER A 151 15.24 2.60 -4.65
N PRO A 152 15.17 2.13 -5.90
CA PRO A 152 14.92 0.73 -6.22
C PRO A 152 15.95 -0.19 -5.56
N GLU A 153 15.48 -1.22 -4.87
CA GLU A 153 16.37 -2.21 -4.25
C GLU A 153 17.04 -3.07 -5.32
N VAL A 154 18.36 -3.26 -5.18
CA VAL A 154 19.17 -4.20 -5.96
C VAL A 154 19.51 -5.38 -5.07
N VAL A 155 18.98 -6.56 -5.40
CA VAL A 155 19.18 -7.78 -4.61
C VAL A 155 19.55 -8.96 -5.48
N GLN A 156 20.27 -9.92 -4.89
CA GLN A 156 20.57 -11.21 -5.50
C GLN A 156 19.73 -12.29 -4.83
N PHE A 157 19.12 -13.17 -5.61
CA PHE A 157 18.39 -14.33 -5.08
C PHE A 157 19.36 -15.50 -4.98
N VAL A 158 19.71 -15.84 -3.74
CA VAL A 158 20.70 -16.86 -3.39
C VAL A 158 20.16 -17.68 -2.22
N SER A 159 20.09 -18.99 -2.38
CA SER A 159 19.74 -19.90 -1.29
C SER A 159 20.74 -19.74 -0.13
N PRO A 160 20.29 -19.72 1.14
CA PRO A 160 21.19 -19.65 2.30
C PRO A 160 22.27 -20.76 2.35
N LEU A 161 22.06 -21.85 1.60
CA LEU A 161 22.98 -22.98 1.50
C LEU A 161 24.10 -22.80 0.45
N ASP A 162 23.95 -21.88 -0.52
CA ASP A 162 24.94 -21.67 -1.60
C ASP A 162 25.69 -20.34 -1.46
N VAL A 163 26.45 -20.23 -0.35
CA VAL A 163 27.32 -19.08 -0.06
C VAL A 163 28.31 -18.78 -1.19
N SER A 164 28.67 -19.79 -1.99
CA SER A 164 29.71 -19.68 -3.03
C SER A 164 29.32 -18.84 -4.26
N ARG A 165 28.02 -18.58 -4.45
CA ARG A 165 27.50 -17.79 -5.58
C ARG A 165 27.19 -16.34 -5.19
N ARG A 166 27.48 -15.93 -3.96
CA ARG A 166 27.13 -14.61 -3.43
C ARG A 166 28.09 -13.54 -3.95
N ILE A 167 27.56 -12.57 -4.69
CA ILE A 167 28.25 -11.33 -5.08
C ILE A 167 28.31 -10.43 -3.84
N GLU A 168 29.49 -10.10 -3.32
CA GLU A 168 29.62 -9.46 -2.00
C GLU A 168 29.01 -8.05 -1.94
N GLU A 169 28.96 -7.32 -3.05
CA GLU A 169 28.42 -5.96 -3.11
C GLU A 169 26.88 -5.89 -3.10
N ILE A 170 26.19 -7.03 -3.27
CA ILE A 170 24.74 -7.08 -3.43
C ILE A 170 24.09 -7.75 -2.21
N LYS A 171 23.01 -7.16 -1.69
CA LYS A 171 22.22 -7.77 -0.61
C LYS A 171 21.56 -9.07 -1.11
N SER A 172 21.82 -10.17 -0.43
CA SER A 172 21.22 -11.47 -0.76
C SER A 172 19.86 -11.64 -0.09
N PHE A 173 18.87 -12.03 -0.87
CA PHE A 173 17.54 -12.39 -0.40
C PHE A 173 17.30 -13.90 -0.65
N ASP A 174 16.64 -14.57 0.30
CA ASP A 174 16.30 -15.99 0.16
C ASP A 174 15.08 -16.11 -0.78
N PRO A 175 15.20 -16.76 -1.96
CA PRO A 175 14.07 -16.91 -2.86
C PRO A 175 12.87 -17.63 -2.24
N ALA A 176 13.05 -18.49 -1.23
CA ALA A 176 11.91 -19.12 -0.54
C ALA A 176 10.97 -18.10 0.14
N ASN A 177 11.50 -16.93 0.49
CA ASN A 177 10.77 -15.83 1.11
C ASN A 177 10.24 -14.81 0.08
N PHE A 178 10.25 -15.11 -1.22
CA PHE A 178 9.63 -14.23 -2.21
C PHE A 178 8.10 -14.18 -2.00
N PRO A 179 7.46 -13.00 -2.05
CA PRO A 179 6.02 -12.87 -1.79
C PRO A 179 5.17 -13.50 -2.90
N SER A 180 3.99 -13.98 -2.54
CA SER A 180 3.03 -14.61 -3.47
C SER A 180 2.09 -13.64 -4.17
N GLY A 181 2.30 -12.32 -4.04
CA GLY A 181 1.45 -11.28 -4.62
C GLY A 181 2.23 -10.00 -4.94
N GLY A 182 1.90 -9.36 -6.08
CA GLY A 182 2.65 -8.23 -6.63
C GLY A 182 2.74 -6.97 -5.77
N PRO A 183 1.74 -6.58 -4.95
CA PRO A 183 1.90 -5.43 -4.06
C PRO A 183 3.09 -5.53 -3.08
N GLY A 184 3.51 -6.75 -2.74
CA GLY A 184 4.71 -7.02 -1.93
C GLY A 184 6.05 -6.80 -2.64
N THR A 185 6.06 -6.56 -3.96
CA THR A 185 7.27 -6.35 -4.77
C THR A 185 7.53 -4.88 -5.09
N ASN A 186 6.77 -3.93 -4.55
CA ASN A 186 6.84 -2.51 -4.93
C ASN A 186 8.19 -1.83 -4.60
N GLY A 187 8.96 -2.31 -3.61
CA GLY A 187 10.31 -1.80 -3.32
C GLY A 187 11.43 -2.38 -4.21
N LEU A 188 11.14 -3.50 -4.90
CA LEU A 188 12.12 -4.26 -5.67
C LEU A 188 12.32 -3.63 -7.05
N GLY A 189 13.56 -3.26 -7.39
CA GLY A 189 13.86 -2.70 -8.71
C GLY A 189 14.72 -3.59 -9.59
N VAL A 190 15.73 -4.23 -9.00
CA VAL A 190 16.69 -5.08 -9.72
C VAL A 190 16.89 -6.39 -8.99
N VAL A 191 16.76 -7.50 -9.72
CA VAL A 191 17.07 -8.85 -9.24
C VAL A 191 18.23 -9.42 -10.05
N VAL A 192 19.23 -9.96 -9.35
CA VAL A 192 20.26 -10.82 -9.90
C VAL A 192 19.93 -12.27 -9.54
N LEU A 193 19.94 -13.17 -10.54
CA LEU A 193 19.50 -14.55 -10.37
C LEU A 193 20.51 -15.53 -10.97
N HIS A 194 21.00 -16.46 -10.14
CA HIS A 194 22.01 -17.46 -10.52
C HIS A 194 21.44 -18.86 -10.79
N GLU A 195 20.20 -19.11 -10.38
CA GLU A 195 19.54 -20.42 -10.49
C GLU A 195 18.02 -20.26 -10.57
N VAL A 196 17.32 -21.28 -11.09
CA VAL A 196 15.84 -21.27 -11.14
C VAL A 196 15.28 -21.52 -9.74
N PRO A 197 14.54 -20.57 -9.12
CA PRO A 197 13.96 -20.77 -7.80
C PRO A 197 12.89 -21.85 -7.78
N GLN A 198 12.83 -22.63 -6.69
CA GLN A 198 11.78 -23.62 -6.44
C GLN A 198 10.48 -22.96 -5.94
N TRP A 199 9.97 -21.99 -6.71
CA TRP A 199 8.74 -21.28 -6.42
C TRP A 199 7.49 -22.08 -6.79
N ASP A 200 6.44 -21.93 -5.97
CA ASP A 200 5.07 -22.27 -6.36
C ASP A 200 4.54 -21.34 -7.48
N GLN A 201 3.36 -21.66 -8.02
CA GLN A 201 2.77 -20.90 -9.12
C GLN A 201 2.47 -19.44 -8.76
N ALA A 202 2.05 -19.14 -7.53
CA ALA A 202 1.69 -17.79 -7.12
C ALA A 202 2.94 -16.90 -7.00
N ARG A 203 4.03 -17.41 -6.44
CA ARG A 203 5.33 -16.72 -6.42
C ARG A 203 5.91 -16.51 -7.82
N ARG A 204 5.84 -17.52 -8.71
CA ARG A 204 6.25 -17.34 -10.12
C ARG A 204 5.41 -16.28 -10.83
N GLN A 205 4.10 -16.23 -10.58
CA GLN A 205 3.22 -15.19 -11.12
C GLN A 205 3.55 -13.81 -10.54
N ALA A 206 3.74 -13.67 -9.23
CA ALA A 206 4.12 -12.40 -8.60
C ALA A 206 5.47 -11.88 -9.11
N PHE A 207 6.45 -12.77 -9.37
CA PHE A 207 7.71 -12.39 -9.99
C PHE A 207 7.54 -11.96 -11.46
N ARG A 208 6.66 -12.64 -12.21
CA ARG A 208 6.31 -12.25 -13.59
C ARG A 208 5.55 -10.92 -13.67
N ASP A 209 4.71 -10.65 -12.67
CA ASP A 209 3.95 -9.42 -12.53
C ASP A 209 4.89 -8.26 -12.15
N TRP A 210 5.83 -8.48 -11.22
CA TRP A 210 6.92 -7.54 -10.91
C TRP A 210 7.78 -7.18 -12.12
N LEU A 211 8.23 -8.20 -12.86
CA LEU A 211 9.02 -8.00 -14.08
C LEU A 211 8.19 -7.25 -15.13
N GLY A 212 6.93 -7.65 -15.31
CA GLY A 212 5.96 -6.96 -16.16
C GLY A 212 5.72 -5.49 -15.79
N ALA A 213 5.82 -5.13 -14.51
CA ALA A 213 5.64 -3.78 -13.98
C ALA A 213 6.86 -2.85 -14.13
N GLY A 214 7.95 -3.31 -14.76
CA GLY A 214 9.17 -2.52 -14.99
C GLY A 214 10.42 -3.00 -14.26
N GLY A 215 10.37 -4.17 -13.60
CA GLY A 215 11.54 -4.78 -12.95
C GLY A 215 12.70 -5.04 -13.93
N LYS A 216 13.93 -5.05 -13.41
CA LYS A 216 15.14 -5.42 -14.18
C LYS A 216 15.72 -6.72 -13.65
N LEU A 217 15.86 -7.71 -14.53
CA LEU A 217 16.36 -9.04 -14.19
C LEU A 217 17.71 -9.31 -14.86
N PHE A 218 18.75 -9.48 -14.07
CA PHE A 218 20.04 -10.00 -14.50
C PHE A 218 20.07 -11.52 -14.30
N LEU A 219 19.97 -12.28 -15.39
CA LEU A 219 20.10 -13.73 -15.40
C LEU A 219 21.58 -14.10 -15.61
N LEU A 220 22.19 -14.71 -14.61
CA LEU A 220 23.57 -15.18 -14.71
C LEU A 220 23.61 -16.63 -15.18
N ASN A 221 24.63 -16.97 -15.97
CA ASN A 221 24.92 -18.35 -16.37
C ASN A 221 25.29 -19.21 -15.16
N ASN A 222 25.01 -20.51 -15.27
CA ASN A 222 25.42 -21.51 -14.28
C ASN A 222 26.96 -21.73 -14.31
N ARG A 223 27.50 -22.51 -13.37
CA ARG A 223 28.95 -22.74 -13.21
C ARG A 223 29.66 -23.28 -14.46
N ASP A 224 28.96 -24.00 -15.33
CA ASP A 224 29.48 -24.53 -16.59
C ASP A 224 29.34 -23.55 -17.78
N ASP A 225 29.15 -22.25 -17.47
CA ASP A 225 28.79 -21.13 -18.36
C ASP A 225 27.58 -21.41 -19.27
N GLN A 226 26.72 -22.35 -18.85
CA GLN A 226 25.46 -22.65 -19.53
C GLN A 226 24.38 -21.64 -19.14
N PRO A 227 23.52 -21.20 -20.08
CA PRO A 227 22.37 -20.36 -19.77
C PRO A 227 21.48 -20.99 -18.71
N THR A 228 21.07 -20.20 -17.71
CA THR A 228 20.08 -20.65 -16.73
C THR A 228 18.73 -20.90 -17.42
N GLN A 229 18.30 -22.17 -17.38
CA GLN A 229 17.12 -22.72 -18.04
C GLN A 229 16.33 -23.60 -17.07
N GLY A 230 15.08 -23.91 -17.42
CA GLY A 230 14.16 -24.73 -16.63
C GLY A 230 13.08 -23.92 -15.92
N PHE A 231 12.88 -22.65 -16.29
CA PHE A 231 11.79 -21.85 -15.76
C PHE A 231 10.44 -22.42 -16.22
N ALA A 232 9.57 -22.76 -15.27
CA ALA A 232 8.20 -23.18 -15.54
C ALA A 232 7.27 -21.97 -15.69
N ALA A 233 6.17 -22.16 -16.43
CA ALA A 233 5.12 -21.14 -16.58
C ALA A 233 4.67 -20.56 -15.22
N PRO A 234 4.43 -19.24 -15.13
CA PRO A 234 4.40 -18.23 -16.20
C PRO A 234 5.77 -17.58 -16.54
N LEU A 235 6.90 -18.19 -16.14
CA LEU A 235 8.25 -17.67 -16.38
C LEU A 235 8.98 -18.37 -17.53
N ASP A 236 8.29 -19.14 -18.37
CA ASP A 236 8.90 -19.96 -19.42
C ASP A 236 9.53 -19.15 -20.57
N GLU A 237 9.09 -17.91 -20.78
CA GLU A 237 9.78 -16.87 -21.56
C GLU A 237 11.22 -16.61 -21.08
N LEU A 238 11.54 -16.83 -19.80
CA LEU A 238 12.91 -16.73 -19.27
C LEU A 238 13.84 -17.89 -19.72
N ASN A 239 13.36 -18.84 -20.53
CA ASN A 239 14.20 -19.84 -21.20
C ASN A 239 14.70 -19.38 -22.58
N LEU A 240 14.27 -18.23 -23.11
CA LEU A 240 14.67 -17.74 -24.43
C LEU A 240 16.19 -17.53 -24.53
N PRO A 241 16.88 -18.08 -25.55
CA PRO A 241 18.34 -18.00 -25.70
C PRO A 241 18.78 -16.64 -26.30
N VAL A 242 18.22 -15.54 -25.80
CA VAL A 242 18.50 -14.17 -26.21
C VAL A 242 19.14 -13.44 -25.04
N ASP A 243 20.22 -12.70 -25.29
CA ASP A 243 21.00 -12.03 -24.24
C ASP A 243 20.28 -10.83 -23.62
N ARG A 244 19.37 -10.19 -24.36
CA ARG A 244 18.56 -9.07 -23.85
C ARG A 244 17.18 -9.09 -24.49
N PHE A 245 16.13 -9.10 -23.69
CA PHE A 245 14.75 -9.04 -24.18
C PHE A 245 13.82 -8.32 -23.18
N ALA A 246 12.69 -7.83 -23.67
CA ALA A 246 11.70 -7.14 -22.87
C ALA A 246 10.62 -8.09 -22.35
N VAL A 247 10.10 -7.82 -21.16
CA VAL A 247 9.05 -8.60 -20.49
C VAL A 247 8.04 -7.63 -19.91
N GLY A 248 6.91 -7.42 -20.59
CA GLY A 248 6.00 -6.33 -20.27
C GLY A 248 6.71 -4.97 -20.35
N GLN A 249 6.79 -4.24 -19.24
CA GLN A 249 7.56 -2.99 -19.13
C GLN A 249 9.03 -3.22 -18.68
N GLY A 250 9.35 -4.40 -18.14
CA GLY A 250 10.67 -4.75 -17.63
C GLY A 250 11.63 -5.27 -18.68
N VAL A 251 12.86 -5.52 -18.24
CA VAL A 251 13.96 -6.00 -19.09
C VAL A 251 14.69 -7.16 -18.43
N VAL A 252 15.00 -8.17 -19.23
CA VAL A 252 15.85 -9.30 -18.87
C VAL A 252 17.18 -9.14 -19.61
N ILE A 253 18.29 -9.28 -18.90
CA ILE A 253 19.64 -9.22 -19.44
C ILE A 253 20.42 -10.45 -18.94
N ARG A 254 20.99 -11.23 -19.86
CA ARG A 254 21.85 -12.37 -19.56
C ARG A 254 23.29 -11.95 -19.50
N HIS A 255 24.04 -12.53 -18.57
CA HIS A 255 25.49 -12.41 -18.52
C HIS A 255 26.13 -13.76 -18.19
N SER A 256 27.39 -13.92 -18.62
CA SER A 256 28.29 -14.93 -18.05
C SER A 256 28.35 -14.78 -16.52
N MET A 257 28.78 -15.82 -15.81
CA MET A 257 28.97 -15.70 -14.35
C MET A 257 29.93 -14.54 -14.03
N ILE A 258 29.49 -13.63 -13.15
CA ILE A 258 30.30 -12.52 -12.63
C ILE A 258 30.71 -12.78 -11.18
N SER A 259 31.82 -12.20 -10.76
CA SER A 259 32.31 -12.28 -9.37
C SER A 259 32.02 -11.01 -8.55
N SER A 260 32.00 -9.86 -9.21
CA SER A 260 31.71 -8.54 -8.66
C SER A 260 30.60 -7.85 -9.45
N ALA A 261 29.72 -7.15 -8.75
CA ALA A 261 28.67 -6.34 -9.39
C ALA A 261 29.22 -5.21 -10.28
N LEU A 262 30.48 -4.81 -10.07
CA LEU A 262 31.17 -3.76 -10.84
C LEU A 262 31.55 -4.21 -12.27
N GLU A 263 31.51 -5.52 -12.55
CA GLU A 263 31.78 -6.08 -13.89
C GLU A 263 30.68 -5.73 -14.91
N ILE A 264 29.46 -5.42 -14.44
CA ILE A 264 28.32 -5.04 -15.28
C ILE A 264 28.03 -3.54 -15.09
N PRO A 265 28.32 -2.67 -16.07
CA PRO A 265 28.11 -1.22 -15.92
C PRO A 265 26.67 -0.81 -15.58
N GLU A 266 25.66 -1.49 -16.13
CA GLU A 266 24.25 -1.22 -15.82
C GLU A 266 23.89 -1.58 -14.36
N LEU A 267 24.49 -2.65 -13.82
CA LEU A 267 24.29 -3.08 -12.43
C LEU A 267 25.05 -2.18 -11.45
N ALA A 268 26.28 -1.77 -11.80
CA ALA A 268 27.04 -0.77 -11.06
C ALA A 268 26.32 0.59 -11.00
N GLN A 269 25.69 1.02 -12.10
CA GLN A 269 24.85 2.22 -12.12
C GLN A 269 23.59 2.06 -11.26
N ALA A 270 22.93 0.89 -11.29
CA ALA A 270 21.79 0.62 -10.43
C ALA A 270 22.18 0.68 -8.94
N LEU A 271 23.30 0.06 -8.55
CA LEU A 271 23.84 0.13 -7.18
C LEU A 271 24.22 1.56 -6.76
N GLN A 272 24.78 2.38 -7.67
CA GLN A 272 25.05 3.79 -7.41
C GLN A 272 23.75 4.59 -7.21
N ALA A 273 22.69 4.30 -7.98
CA ALA A 273 21.38 4.90 -7.78
C ALA A 273 20.73 4.48 -6.44
N THR A 274 21.03 3.28 -5.93
CA THR A 274 20.60 2.81 -4.60
C THR A 274 21.24 3.60 -3.45
N GLN A 275 22.40 4.26 -3.66
CA GLN A 275 23.07 5.00 -2.59
C GLN A 275 22.40 6.37 -2.32
N PRO A 276 22.02 6.68 -1.07
CA PRO A 276 21.41 7.96 -0.73
C PRO A 276 22.43 9.09 -0.88
N ASN A 277 22.23 9.97 -1.87
CA ASN A 277 23.08 11.15 -2.06
C ASN A 277 22.86 12.14 -0.89
N PRO A 278 23.87 12.37 -0.02
CA PRO A 278 23.70 13.14 1.21
C PRO A 278 23.36 14.62 0.95
N ASP A 279 23.83 15.20 -0.17
CA ASP A 279 23.65 16.62 -0.48
C ASP A 279 22.21 16.97 -0.89
N ASN A 280 21.40 15.99 -1.32
CA ASN A 280 19.99 16.19 -1.68
C ASN A 280 19.02 16.09 -0.48
N SER A 281 19.53 15.82 0.73
CA SER A 281 18.71 15.55 1.92
C SER A 281 17.81 16.70 2.39
N GLN A 282 18.14 17.97 2.05
CA GLN A 282 17.30 19.11 2.43
C GLN A 282 16.07 19.33 1.52
N ASN A 283 16.09 18.86 0.27
CA ASN A 283 14.90 18.86 -0.60
C ASN A 283 14.02 17.61 -0.40
N GLN A 284 14.44 16.70 0.49
CA GLN A 284 13.95 15.32 0.59
C GLN A 284 12.60 15.19 1.33
N TYR A 285 12.13 16.23 2.02
CA TYR A 285 10.79 16.30 2.63
C TYR A 285 9.66 16.62 1.63
N GLY A 286 9.99 16.78 0.33
CA GLY A 286 9.04 17.11 -0.73
C GLY A 286 8.18 15.95 -1.25
N SER A 287 8.53 14.70 -0.95
CA SER A 287 7.91 13.45 -1.47
C SER A 287 6.50 13.15 -0.95
N ASN A 288 5.76 14.16 -0.53
CA ASN A 288 4.38 14.05 -0.06
C ASN A 288 3.36 13.93 -1.20
N SER A 289 3.73 13.56 -2.43
CA SER A 289 2.78 13.49 -3.56
C SER A 289 1.60 12.54 -3.30
N MET A 290 1.81 11.47 -2.51
CA MET A 290 0.76 10.51 -2.17
C MET A 290 -0.18 11.00 -1.07
N SER A 291 0.39 11.48 0.04
CA SER A 291 -0.36 12.13 1.10
C SER A 291 -1.08 13.38 0.58
N GLN A 292 -0.51 14.11 -0.38
CA GLN A 292 -1.15 15.23 -1.08
C GLN A 292 -2.28 14.78 -2.01
N LEU A 293 -2.14 13.69 -2.78
CA LEU A 293 -3.25 13.14 -3.56
C LEU A 293 -4.41 12.73 -2.65
N LEU A 294 -4.13 11.91 -1.63
CA LEU A 294 -5.13 11.41 -0.69
C LEU A 294 -5.78 12.56 0.09
N ALA A 295 -5.00 13.56 0.52
CA ALA A 295 -5.52 14.78 1.12
C ALA A 295 -6.37 15.61 0.14
N THR A 296 -5.95 15.75 -1.12
CA THR A 296 -6.69 16.46 -2.17
C THR A 296 -8.01 15.75 -2.49
N MET A 297 -8.02 14.43 -2.58
CA MET A 297 -9.23 13.63 -2.78
C MET A 297 -10.16 13.67 -1.57
N ARG A 298 -9.61 13.62 -0.35
CA ARG A 298 -10.34 13.89 0.88
C ARG A 298 -10.98 15.29 0.84
N ASP A 299 -10.25 16.31 0.42
CA ASP A 299 -10.77 17.68 0.29
C ASP A 299 -11.84 17.81 -0.82
N MET A 300 -11.76 17.00 -1.88
CA MET A 300 -12.81 16.92 -2.92
C MET A 300 -14.09 16.23 -2.46
N VAL A 301 -13.98 15.29 -1.52
CA VAL A 301 -15.11 14.54 -0.92
C VAL A 301 -15.65 15.26 0.32
N ARG A 302 -14.85 16.13 0.94
CA ARG A 302 -15.22 16.81 2.18
C ARG A 302 -16.55 17.58 2.02
N PRO A 303 -17.47 17.42 2.99
CA PRO A 303 -18.73 18.15 3.01
C PRO A 303 -18.50 19.66 2.96
N ASN A 304 -19.18 20.34 2.04
CA ASN A 304 -19.21 21.80 2.05
C ASN A 304 -20.22 22.28 3.12
N HIS A 305 -19.83 22.12 4.38
CA HIS A 305 -20.57 22.71 5.49
C HIS A 305 -20.62 24.22 5.32
N ASN A 306 -21.82 24.79 5.36
CA ASN A 306 -21.99 26.24 5.47
C ASN A 306 -21.58 26.70 6.88
N TRP A 307 -20.27 26.79 7.12
CA TRP A 307 -19.68 27.18 8.39
C TRP A 307 -20.21 28.53 8.87
N SER A 308 -20.45 29.48 7.96
CA SER A 308 -21.08 30.77 8.28
C SER A 308 -22.47 30.58 8.90
N LEU A 309 -23.30 29.69 8.36
CA LEU A 309 -24.61 29.36 8.95
C LEU A 309 -24.47 28.67 10.31
N ILE A 310 -23.52 27.74 10.45
CA ILE A 310 -23.23 27.06 11.72
C ILE A 310 -22.80 28.08 12.79
N PHE A 311 -21.90 29.01 12.46
CA PHE A 311 -21.48 30.09 13.36
C PHE A 311 -22.62 31.05 13.71
N VAL A 312 -23.44 31.47 12.73
CA VAL A 312 -24.62 32.32 12.97
C VAL A 312 -25.61 31.64 13.92
N LEU A 313 -25.89 30.34 13.73
CA LEU A 313 -26.75 29.57 14.64
C LEU A 313 -26.11 29.37 16.01
N SER A 314 -24.79 29.21 16.10
CA SER A 314 -24.07 29.08 17.37
C SER A 314 -24.14 30.39 18.18
N ILE A 315 -23.99 31.54 17.51
CA ILE A 315 -24.18 32.86 18.10
C ILE A 315 -25.64 33.06 18.53
N LEU A 316 -26.61 32.67 17.68
CA LEU A 316 -28.04 32.78 18.01
C LEU A 316 -28.42 31.89 19.21
N TYR A 317 -27.92 30.66 19.26
CA TYR A 317 -28.06 29.74 20.40
C TYR A 317 -27.53 30.37 21.70
N LEU A 318 -26.29 30.89 21.65
CA LEU A 318 -25.67 31.54 22.81
C LEU A 318 -26.49 32.76 23.25
N LEU A 319 -26.92 33.63 22.34
CA LEU A 319 -27.73 34.82 22.66
C LEU A 319 -29.11 34.49 23.25
N ILE A 320 -29.75 33.42 22.79
CA ILE A 320 -31.02 32.94 23.36
C ILE A 320 -30.78 32.40 24.77
N LEU A 321 -29.74 31.61 24.99
CA LEU A 321 -29.39 31.05 26.30
C LEU A 321 -28.99 32.16 27.29
N PHE A 322 -28.13 33.08 26.86
CA PHE A 322 -27.77 34.30 27.57
C PHE A 322 -27.43 35.45 26.59
N PRO A 323 -28.12 36.60 26.63
CA PRO A 323 -28.95 37.08 27.73
C PRO A 323 -30.44 36.70 27.67
N GLY A 324 -30.93 36.03 26.62
CA GLY A 324 -32.37 35.85 26.34
C GLY A 324 -33.18 35.22 27.49
N ILE A 325 -32.88 33.96 27.84
CA ILE A 325 -33.59 33.24 28.91
C ILE A 325 -33.37 33.89 30.29
N TRP A 326 -32.21 34.49 30.54
CA TRP A 326 -31.95 35.24 31.77
C TRP A 326 -32.85 36.49 31.91
N LEU A 327 -33.01 37.28 30.83
CA LEU A 327 -33.90 38.44 30.80
C LEU A 327 -35.38 38.05 31.00
N TYR A 328 -35.79 36.90 30.45
CA TYR A 328 -37.14 36.34 30.64
C TYR A 328 -37.36 35.94 32.11
N SER A 329 -36.47 35.09 32.64
CA SER A 329 -36.51 34.57 34.01
C SER A 329 -36.55 35.70 35.04
N ARG A 330 -35.77 36.77 34.81
CA ARG A 330 -35.73 37.96 35.67
C ARG A 330 -37.05 38.76 35.73
N LYS A 331 -37.92 38.67 34.72
CA LYS A 331 -39.17 39.46 34.65
C LYS A 331 -40.43 38.70 35.08
N ARG A 332 -40.49 37.38 34.96
CA ARG A 332 -41.68 36.55 35.25
C ARG A 332 -41.29 35.16 35.78
N GLY A 333 -40.56 35.12 36.89
CA GLY A 333 -39.87 33.93 37.41
C GLY A 333 -40.77 32.81 37.95
N ASP A 334 -41.42 32.05 37.07
CA ASP A 334 -41.68 30.62 37.32
C ASP A 334 -40.50 29.80 36.77
N TYR A 335 -39.78 29.13 37.67
CA TYR A 335 -38.62 28.29 37.33
C TYR A 335 -38.95 27.19 36.32
N ARG A 336 -40.20 26.70 36.30
CA ARG A 336 -40.67 25.65 35.40
C ARG A 336 -40.64 26.10 33.95
N VAL A 337 -41.09 27.34 33.70
CA VAL A 337 -41.10 27.94 32.36
C VAL A 337 -39.67 28.21 31.90
N THR A 338 -38.79 28.68 32.80
CA THR A 338 -37.37 28.86 32.52
C THR A 338 -36.69 27.54 32.12
N TYR A 339 -36.91 26.45 32.86
CA TYR A 339 -36.36 25.13 32.50
C TYR A 339 -36.93 24.59 31.19
N ALA A 340 -38.23 24.76 30.94
CA ALA A 340 -38.86 24.37 29.68
C ALA A 340 -38.27 25.14 28.48
N LEU A 341 -37.97 26.43 28.63
CA LEU A 341 -37.32 27.25 27.61
C LEU A 341 -35.87 26.80 27.35
N VAL A 342 -35.09 26.48 28.40
CA VAL A 342 -33.72 25.94 28.23
C VAL A 342 -33.77 24.62 27.47
N LEU A 343 -34.60 23.67 27.90
CA LEU A 343 -34.69 22.35 27.28
C LEU A 343 -35.22 22.44 25.84
N GLY A 344 -36.23 23.27 25.59
CA GLY A 344 -36.74 23.54 24.25
C GLY A 344 -35.70 24.18 23.33
N THR A 345 -34.87 25.09 23.85
CA THR A 345 -33.76 25.69 23.09
C THR A 345 -32.71 24.65 22.73
N VAL A 346 -32.28 23.82 23.69
CA VAL A 346 -31.32 22.74 23.43
C VAL A 346 -31.84 21.78 22.37
N VAL A 347 -33.07 21.26 22.52
CA VAL A 347 -33.68 20.34 21.54
C VAL A 347 -33.80 20.97 20.14
N LEU A 348 -34.26 22.23 20.06
CA LEU A 348 -34.44 22.93 18.79
C LEU A 348 -33.09 23.15 18.06
N PHE A 349 -32.06 23.61 18.77
CA PHE A 349 -30.75 23.83 18.15
C PHE A 349 -30.01 22.53 17.86
N SER A 350 -30.15 21.49 18.70
CA SER A 350 -29.66 20.15 18.37
C SER A 350 -30.29 19.62 17.08
N TRP A 351 -31.60 19.84 16.87
CA TRP A 351 -32.27 19.48 15.62
C TRP A 351 -31.77 20.30 14.43
N PHE A 352 -31.60 21.63 14.56
CA PHE A 352 -31.03 22.45 13.49
C PHE A 352 -29.60 22.05 13.13
N PHE A 353 -28.73 21.79 14.11
CA PHE A 353 -27.35 21.35 13.83
C PHE A 353 -27.32 19.94 13.22
N ALA A 354 -28.20 19.03 13.63
CA ALA A 354 -28.32 17.71 13.01
C ALA A 354 -28.76 17.83 11.54
N GLU A 355 -29.76 18.67 11.24
CA GLU A 355 -30.26 18.84 9.88
C GLU A 355 -29.26 19.59 8.97
N ILE A 356 -28.56 20.60 9.50
CA ILE A 356 -27.52 21.33 8.73
C ILE A 356 -26.26 20.49 8.55
N GLY A 357 -25.90 19.65 9.54
CA GLY A 357 -24.90 18.61 9.35
C GLY A 357 -25.32 17.70 8.19
N ARG A 358 -26.54 17.13 8.26
CA ARG A 358 -27.10 16.26 7.21
C ARG A 358 -27.16 16.90 5.83
N LEU A 359 -27.39 18.22 5.73
CA LEU A 359 -27.37 18.99 4.48
C LEU A 359 -25.97 19.36 3.97
N GLY A 360 -24.96 19.40 4.86
CA GLY A 360 -23.55 19.60 4.48
C GLY A 360 -22.97 18.39 3.74
N TYR A 361 -23.54 17.21 3.98
CA TYR A 361 -23.26 15.97 3.25
C TYR A 361 -24.28 15.73 2.14
N SER A 362 -23.89 14.99 1.09
CA SER A 362 -24.88 14.38 0.21
C SER A 362 -25.79 13.45 1.01
N GLN A 363 -27.10 13.47 0.75
CA GLN A 363 -28.05 12.56 1.44
C GLN A 363 -27.81 11.08 1.09
N GLU A 364 -26.95 10.82 0.12
CA GLU A 364 -26.51 9.52 -0.35
C GLU A 364 -25.04 9.29 0.04
N SER A 365 -24.72 8.06 0.45
CA SER A 365 -23.34 7.59 0.58
C SER A 365 -22.66 7.61 -0.79
N SER A 366 -21.39 8.00 -0.86
CA SER A 366 -20.66 8.07 -2.13
C SER A 366 -19.29 7.43 -2.02
N LEU A 367 -18.86 6.79 -3.11
CA LEU A 367 -17.52 6.24 -3.27
C LEU A 367 -16.82 7.04 -4.37
N GLN A 368 -15.77 7.76 -4.00
CA GLN A 368 -14.88 8.39 -4.97
C GLN A 368 -13.62 7.56 -5.08
N SER A 369 -13.14 7.36 -6.31
CA SER A 369 -11.96 6.56 -6.59
C SER A 369 -11.13 7.22 -7.68
N ALA A 370 -9.82 7.10 -7.56
CA ALA A 370 -8.90 7.35 -8.65
C ALA A 370 -7.94 6.17 -8.77
N VAL A 371 -7.62 5.80 -10.00
CA VAL A 371 -6.87 4.57 -10.27
C VAL A 371 -5.72 4.87 -11.20
N VAL A 372 -4.52 4.48 -10.77
CA VAL A 372 -3.33 4.38 -11.61
C VAL A 372 -3.20 2.93 -12.06
N ALA A 373 -3.03 2.72 -13.36
CA ALA A 373 -2.97 1.40 -13.97
C ALA A 373 -1.62 1.18 -14.68
N ARG A 374 -1.01 0.01 -14.46
CA ARG A 374 0.26 -0.41 -15.06
C ARG A 374 0.05 -1.72 -15.83
N PRO A 375 0.05 -1.72 -17.18
CA PRO A 375 -0.09 -2.96 -17.95
C PRO A 375 1.16 -3.84 -17.80
N LEU A 376 0.97 -5.10 -17.41
CA LEU A 376 2.06 -6.06 -17.10
C LEU A 376 2.41 -6.99 -18.28
N GLY A 377 1.61 -6.92 -19.34
CA GLY A 377 1.54 -7.93 -20.41
C GLY A 377 0.58 -9.08 -20.06
N ASN A 378 0.44 -10.04 -20.97
CA ASN A 378 -0.30 -11.30 -20.79
C ASN A 378 -1.72 -11.14 -20.20
N GLY A 379 -2.45 -10.09 -20.60
CA GLY A 379 -3.81 -9.83 -20.10
C GLY A 379 -3.88 -9.49 -18.61
N ARG A 380 -2.82 -8.91 -18.01
CA ARG A 380 -2.80 -8.49 -16.60
C ARG A 380 -2.43 -7.02 -16.46
N VAL A 381 -3.08 -6.36 -15.50
CA VAL A 381 -2.88 -4.94 -15.17
C VAL A 381 -2.74 -4.82 -13.65
N MET A 382 -1.66 -4.20 -13.19
CA MET A 382 -1.53 -3.77 -11.79
C MET A 382 -2.29 -2.45 -11.61
N LEU A 383 -3.02 -2.35 -10.51
CA LEU A 383 -3.88 -1.22 -10.18
C LEU A 383 -3.53 -0.70 -8.80
N ASP A 384 -3.23 0.60 -8.73
CA ASP A 384 -3.09 1.31 -7.46
C ASP A 384 -4.30 2.26 -7.35
N LEU A 385 -5.24 1.90 -6.45
CA LEU A 385 -6.52 2.54 -6.25
C LEU A 385 -6.52 3.41 -4.99
N TYR A 386 -6.79 4.70 -5.17
CA TYR A 386 -6.96 5.67 -4.11
C TYR A 386 -8.45 5.94 -3.97
N MET A 387 -9.03 5.54 -2.83
CA MET A 387 -10.47 5.53 -2.64
C MET A 387 -10.85 6.33 -1.41
N ASN A 388 -11.99 7.00 -1.46
CA ASN A 388 -12.61 7.62 -0.31
C ASN A 388 -14.10 7.26 -0.29
N GLN A 389 -14.52 6.56 0.77
CA GLN A 389 -15.89 6.16 0.99
C GLN A 389 -16.54 7.07 2.03
N PHE A 390 -17.54 7.85 1.59
CA PHE A 390 -18.42 8.61 2.46
C PHE A 390 -19.69 7.82 2.77
N VAL A 391 -20.09 7.74 4.05
CA VAL A 391 -21.32 7.04 4.47
C VAL A 391 -22.28 7.93 5.24
N THR A 392 -23.57 7.87 4.91
CA THR A 392 -24.64 8.51 5.70
C THR A 392 -25.14 7.62 6.84
N SER A 393 -25.11 6.30 6.64
CA SER A 393 -25.33 5.30 7.68
C SER A 393 -23.98 4.75 8.15
N GLY A 394 -23.64 5.01 9.41
CA GLY A 394 -22.40 4.51 10.01
C GLY A 394 -22.47 3.02 10.35
N GLY A 395 -21.34 2.48 10.77
CA GLY A 395 -21.16 1.09 11.16
C GLY A 395 -20.07 0.39 10.34
N GLU A 396 -19.82 -0.87 10.69
CA GLU A 396 -18.77 -1.68 10.08
C GLU A 396 -19.04 -1.98 8.59
N ARG A 397 -18.06 -1.66 7.75
CA ARG A 397 -18.05 -1.93 6.31
C ARG A 397 -16.92 -2.91 5.99
N PRO A 398 -17.22 -4.12 5.45
CA PRO A 398 -16.21 -4.97 4.86
C PRO A 398 -15.92 -4.47 3.43
N LEU A 399 -14.67 -4.13 3.17
CA LEU A 399 -14.11 -3.87 1.85
C LEU A 399 -13.29 -5.10 1.45
N VAL A 400 -13.52 -5.61 0.24
CA VAL A 400 -12.87 -6.83 -0.29
C VAL A 400 -11.92 -6.42 -1.41
N GLY A 401 -10.78 -7.11 -1.53
CA GLY A 401 -9.84 -6.92 -2.64
C GLY A 401 -10.51 -6.90 -4.01
N PHE A 402 -10.24 -5.85 -4.79
CA PHE A 402 -10.75 -5.70 -6.17
C PHE A 402 -10.09 -6.66 -7.18
N GLY A 403 -8.98 -7.29 -6.78
CA GLY A 403 -8.20 -8.20 -7.61
C GLY A 403 -7.37 -9.20 -6.81
N GLU A 404 -6.45 -9.85 -7.51
CA GLU A 404 -5.54 -10.85 -6.97
C GLU A 404 -4.46 -10.21 -6.10
N GLY A 405 -4.24 -10.79 -4.91
CA GLY A 405 -3.15 -10.38 -4.02
C GLY A 405 -3.24 -8.95 -3.49
N SER A 406 -4.45 -8.36 -3.46
CA SER A 406 -4.68 -6.99 -2.97
C SER A 406 -3.96 -6.71 -1.63
N ALA A 407 -3.42 -5.51 -1.48
CA ALA A 407 -2.91 -4.99 -0.21
C ALA A 407 -3.61 -3.67 0.12
N PHE A 408 -4.04 -3.51 1.37
CA PHE A 408 -4.83 -2.37 1.84
C PHE A 408 -4.10 -1.55 2.89
N THR A 409 -4.44 -0.26 2.96
CA THR A 409 -4.04 0.64 4.05
C THR A 409 -5.03 1.79 4.20
N LEU A 410 -5.02 2.48 5.35
CA LEU A 410 -5.74 3.73 5.55
C LEU A 410 -4.84 4.95 5.33
N ASP A 411 -5.44 6.06 4.88
CA ASP A 411 -4.83 7.38 5.01
C ASP A 411 -4.89 7.84 6.47
N LEU A 412 -3.79 7.64 7.21
CA LEU A 412 -3.68 8.05 8.61
C LEU A 412 -3.71 9.58 8.80
N GLN A 413 -3.35 10.35 7.78
CA GLN A 413 -3.42 11.81 7.82
C GLN A 413 -4.86 12.32 7.64
N SER A 414 -5.82 11.42 7.41
CA SER A 414 -7.23 11.76 7.21
C SER A 414 -7.91 12.35 8.45
N GLY A 415 -7.44 11.99 9.66
CA GLY A 415 -8.12 12.28 10.94
C GLY A 415 -9.30 11.34 11.21
N PHE A 416 -9.27 10.15 10.63
CA PHE A 416 -10.27 9.10 10.82
C PHE A 416 -10.20 8.53 12.24
N SER A 417 -11.32 8.57 12.96
CA SER A 417 -11.44 8.20 14.39
C SER A 417 -12.22 6.89 14.62
N GLY A 418 -12.35 6.05 13.59
CA GLY A 418 -13.01 4.75 13.67
C GLY A 418 -12.02 3.60 13.83
N SER A 419 -12.52 2.40 14.14
CA SER A 419 -11.67 1.21 14.19
C SER A 419 -11.47 0.62 12.80
N ALA A 420 -10.25 0.15 12.50
CA ALA A 420 -9.95 -0.51 11.24
C ALA A 420 -9.05 -1.73 11.39
N THR A 421 -9.21 -2.69 10.48
CA THR A 421 -8.47 -3.96 10.46
C THR A 421 -8.27 -4.41 9.02
N VAL A 422 -7.01 -4.52 8.60
CA VAL A 422 -6.60 -5.15 7.34
C VAL A 422 -6.46 -6.65 7.60
N LEU A 423 -7.20 -7.45 6.85
CA LEU A 423 -7.10 -8.91 6.86
C LEU A 423 -6.15 -9.33 5.73
N GLN A 424 -5.01 -9.94 6.07
CA GLN A 424 -4.09 -10.55 5.12
C GLN A 424 -4.32 -12.06 5.07
N ARG A 425 -5.23 -12.42 4.16
CA ARG A 425 -5.66 -13.79 3.83
C ARG A 425 -5.58 -13.95 2.30
N PRO A 426 -5.76 -15.16 1.73
CA PRO A 426 -5.74 -15.37 0.27
C PRO A 426 -6.71 -14.46 -0.50
N GLN A 427 -7.83 -14.09 0.13
CA GLN A 427 -8.59 -12.88 -0.20
C GLN A 427 -8.34 -11.87 0.91
N SER A 428 -7.62 -10.79 0.63
CA SER A 428 -7.44 -9.72 1.58
C SER A 428 -8.65 -8.79 1.60
N GLY A 429 -8.77 -8.04 2.69
CA GLY A 429 -9.84 -7.07 2.85
C GLY A 429 -9.54 -6.08 3.96
N LEU A 430 -10.33 -5.02 4.00
CA LEU A 430 -10.27 -3.98 5.02
C LEU A 430 -11.65 -3.90 5.69
N ARG A 431 -11.71 -4.24 6.97
CA ARG A 431 -12.90 -4.00 7.81
C ARG A 431 -12.73 -2.66 8.50
N VAL A 432 -13.67 -1.75 8.30
CA VAL A 432 -13.60 -0.39 8.83
C VAL A 432 -14.95 0.04 9.40
N ASP A 433 -14.97 0.50 10.65
CA ASP A 433 -16.15 1.10 11.27
C ASP A 433 -16.16 2.60 10.98
N ILE A 434 -16.97 3.00 10.00
CA ILE A 434 -17.08 4.41 9.59
C ILE A 434 -18.25 5.03 10.36
N PRO A 435 -18.05 6.09 11.17
CA PRO A 435 -19.16 6.76 11.86
C PRO A 435 -20.19 7.34 10.87
N PRO A 436 -21.46 7.55 11.28
CA PRO A 436 -22.47 8.15 10.42
C PRO A 436 -22.04 9.57 10.03
N PHE A 437 -22.28 9.93 8.77
CA PHE A 437 -21.84 11.20 8.19
C PHE A 437 -20.32 11.42 8.32
N SER A 438 -19.53 10.38 8.06
CA SER A 438 -18.07 10.44 8.01
C SER A 438 -17.53 9.79 6.73
N SER A 439 -16.27 10.07 6.41
CA SER A 439 -15.58 9.56 5.23
C SER A 439 -14.29 8.83 5.62
N CYS A 440 -14.00 7.70 4.98
CA CYS A 440 -12.76 6.96 5.16
C CYS A 440 -11.98 6.91 3.84
N SER A 441 -10.75 7.46 3.85
CA SER A 441 -9.80 7.38 2.74
C SER A 441 -8.87 6.17 2.93
N TYR A 442 -8.73 5.36 1.89
CA TYR A 442 -7.88 4.18 1.87
C TYR A 442 -7.16 4.01 0.53
N HIS A 443 -6.06 3.27 0.54
CA HIS A 443 -5.29 2.91 -0.65
C HIS A 443 -5.24 1.39 -0.76
N GLU A 444 -5.56 0.89 -1.95
CA GLU A 444 -5.44 -0.51 -2.35
C GLU A 444 -4.44 -0.63 -3.50
N SER A 445 -3.50 -1.56 -3.42
CA SER A 445 -2.70 -1.99 -4.58
C SER A 445 -3.06 -3.44 -4.89
N THR A 446 -3.33 -3.78 -6.15
CA THR A 446 -3.84 -5.08 -6.57
C THR A 446 -3.49 -5.41 -8.03
N ILE A 447 -3.73 -6.64 -8.47
CA ILE A 447 -3.56 -7.06 -9.86
C ILE A 447 -4.86 -7.63 -10.39
N ARG A 448 -5.24 -7.25 -11.61
CA ARG A 448 -6.46 -7.73 -12.26
C ARG A 448 -6.16 -8.31 -13.63
N THR A 449 -6.68 -9.52 -13.86
CA THR A 449 -6.72 -10.15 -15.17
C THR A 449 -7.82 -9.47 -16.01
N VAL A 450 -7.52 -9.17 -17.27
CA VAL A 450 -8.34 -8.39 -18.21
C VAL A 450 -8.44 -9.09 -19.56
N THR A 451 -9.53 -8.81 -20.27
CA THR A 451 -9.78 -9.31 -21.64
C THR A 451 -9.30 -8.31 -22.69
N GLY A 452 -9.27 -7.02 -22.38
CA GLY A 452 -8.74 -5.98 -23.27
C GLY A 452 -7.21 -6.02 -23.40
N ASP A 453 -6.72 -5.75 -24.60
CA ASP A 453 -5.29 -5.53 -24.85
C ASP A 453 -4.92 -4.09 -24.46
N TYR A 454 -4.29 -3.93 -23.30
CA TYR A 454 -3.74 -2.65 -22.81
C TYR A 454 -2.25 -2.50 -23.11
N SER A 455 -1.73 -3.19 -24.14
CA SER A 455 -0.35 -2.95 -24.59
C SER A 455 -0.17 -1.54 -25.16
N VAL A 456 1.02 -0.99 -24.96
CA VAL A 456 1.41 0.34 -25.44
C VAL A 456 2.70 0.16 -26.23
N GLN A 457 2.60 0.23 -27.55
CA GLN A 457 3.75 0.12 -28.44
C GLN A 457 4.30 1.51 -28.72
N VAL A 458 5.58 1.73 -28.44
CA VAL A 458 6.26 3.01 -28.68
C VAL A 458 7.32 2.80 -29.76
N THR A 459 7.23 3.56 -30.85
CA THR A 459 8.15 3.51 -31.98
C THR A 459 8.72 4.90 -32.24
N THR A 460 10.04 5.03 -32.15
CA THR A 460 10.75 6.24 -32.59
C THR A 460 11.01 6.17 -34.09
N ASP A 461 10.75 7.27 -34.81
CA ASP A 461 11.09 7.33 -36.23
C ASP A 461 12.62 7.46 -36.41
N PRO A 462 13.29 6.56 -37.15
CA PRO A 462 14.75 6.65 -37.37
C PRO A 462 15.15 7.87 -38.21
N VAL A 463 14.25 8.45 -39.00
CA VAL A 463 14.50 9.65 -39.81
C VAL A 463 14.29 10.93 -38.99
N SER A 464 13.46 10.87 -37.95
CA SER A 464 13.16 11.99 -37.06
C SER A 464 13.18 11.50 -35.60
N PRO A 465 14.36 11.46 -34.96
CA PRO A 465 14.51 10.91 -33.60
C PRO A 465 13.76 11.71 -32.52
N ASN A 466 13.28 12.92 -32.87
CA ASN A 466 12.42 13.74 -32.03
C ASN A 466 10.92 13.45 -32.24
N SER A 467 10.56 12.50 -33.10
CA SER A 467 9.18 12.06 -33.30
C SER A 467 8.96 10.65 -32.77
N LEU A 468 8.02 10.58 -31.83
CA LEU A 468 7.65 9.38 -31.10
C LEU A 468 6.22 9.03 -31.49
N GLN A 469 6.05 7.85 -32.09
CA GLN A 469 4.76 7.28 -32.45
C GLN A 469 4.32 6.31 -31.34
N VAL A 470 3.16 6.55 -30.74
CA VAL A 470 2.55 5.61 -29.78
C VAL A 470 1.36 4.95 -30.45
N ARG A 471 1.31 3.62 -30.39
CA ARG A 471 0.15 2.81 -30.79
C ARG A 471 -0.44 2.15 -29.54
N LEU A 472 -1.72 2.43 -29.29
CA LEU A 472 -2.47 1.79 -28.21
C LEU A 472 -3.10 0.47 -28.66
N GLY A 473 -3.14 -0.49 -27.74
CA GLY A 473 -3.85 -1.76 -27.85
C GLY A 473 -5.38 -1.62 -27.89
N THR A 474 -6.10 -2.75 -28.02
CA THR A 474 -7.55 -2.74 -28.25
C THR A 474 -8.41 -2.46 -27.02
N GLY A 475 -7.89 -2.62 -25.81
CA GLY A 475 -8.59 -2.36 -24.55
C GLY A 475 -8.73 -0.87 -24.21
N PHE A 476 -7.90 0.00 -24.81
CA PHE A 476 -8.01 1.44 -24.60
C PHE A 476 -9.25 2.03 -25.30
N PRO A 477 -10.05 2.86 -24.61
CA PRO A 477 -11.14 3.62 -25.24
C PRO A 477 -10.63 4.57 -26.34
N ASP A 478 -11.45 4.81 -27.37
CA ASP A 478 -11.08 5.70 -28.47
C ASP A 478 -10.93 7.17 -28.05
N ASP A 479 -11.50 7.56 -26.90
CA ASP A 479 -11.33 8.87 -26.25
C ASP A 479 -10.10 8.98 -25.33
N ALA A 480 -9.15 8.04 -25.41
CA ALA A 480 -7.90 8.12 -24.67
C ALA A 480 -7.04 9.33 -25.10
N GLU A 481 -6.71 10.16 -24.11
CA GLU A 481 -5.79 11.29 -24.21
C GLU A 481 -4.37 10.83 -23.83
N LEU A 482 -3.35 11.18 -24.61
CA LEU A 482 -1.97 10.76 -24.38
C LEU A 482 -1.06 11.96 -24.11
N HIS A 483 -0.21 11.81 -23.10
CA HIS A 483 0.78 12.79 -22.70
C HIS A 483 2.14 12.11 -22.48
N LEU A 484 3.23 12.74 -22.91
CA LEU A 484 4.59 12.36 -22.58
C LEU A 484 5.09 13.29 -21.49
N LEU A 485 5.44 12.75 -20.32
CA LEU A 485 6.21 13.47 -19.30
C LEU A 485 7.69 13.12 -19.46
N ALA A 486 8.55 14.14 -19.55
CA ALA A 486 9.99 14.00 -19.45
C ALA A 486 10.55 15.20 -18.66
N ASN A 487 11.49 14.99 -17.74
CA ASN A 487 12.16 16.07 -16.98
C ASN A 487 11.21 17.13 -16.35
N GLY A 488 10.02 16.72 -15.89
CA GLY A 488 9.04 17.63 -15.30
C GLY A 488 8.26 18.52 -16.29
N VAL A 489 8.44 18.33 -17.61
CA VAL A 489 7.65 18.96 -18.68
C VAL A 489 6.78 17.91 -19.38
N VAL A 490 5.55 18.29 -19.73
CA VAL A 490 4.58 17.47 -20.45
C VAL A 490 4.32 18.03 -21.85
N ALA A 491 4.39 17.15 -22.84
CA ALA A 491 3.85 17.38 -24.18
C ALA A 491 2.63 16.48 -24.40
N PRO A 492 1.47 17.01 -24.87
CA PRO A 492 0.42 16.16 -25.39
C PRO A 492 0.89 15.49 -26.69
N LEU A 493 0.38 14.29 -26.98
CA LEU A 493 0.54 13.65 -28.28
C LEU A 493 -0.78 13.79 -29.06
N SER A 494 -0.71 14.23 -30.31
CA SER A 494 -1.88 14.43 -31.17
C SER A 494 -1.93 13.37 -32.28
N GLY A 495 -3.11 13.11 -32.82
CA GLY A 495 -3.31 12.12 -33.88
C GLY A 495 -4.74 11.61 -33.93
N SER A 496 -5.04 10.80 -34.95
CA SER A 496 -6.34 10.16 -35.15
C SER A 496 -6.25 8.64 -34.93
N GLY A 497 -7.37 8.01 -34.55
CA GLY A 497 -7.44 6.56 -34.28
C GLY A 497 -6.65 6.17 -33.02
N ARG A 498 -5.78 5.15 -33.11
CA ARG A 498 -4.92 4.68 -32.01
C ARG A 498 -3.44 5.02 -32.12
N THR A 499 -3.05 5.71 -33.20
CA THR A 499 -1.68 6.23 -33.36
C THR A 499 -1.65 7.68 -32.91
N ARG A 500 -0.62 8.07 -32.16
CA ARG A 500 -0.37 9.46 -31.73
C ARG A 500 1.08 9.83 -31.98
N VAL A 501 1.32 11.09 -32.32
CA VAL A 501 2.63 11.67 -32.56
C VAL A 501 2.87 12.81 -31.57
N LEU A 502 4.09 12.90 -31.06
CA LEU A 502 4.52 13.97 -30.16
C LEU A 502 4.30 15.37 -30.77
N THR A 503 3.62 16.26 -30.04
CA THR A 503 3.55 17.68 -30.43
C THR A 503 4.85 18.40 -30.07
N GLN A 504 5.21 19.44 -30.84
CA GLN A 504 6.41 20.27 -30.56
C GLN A 504 6.23 21.20 -29.35
N THR A 505 5.01 21.29 -28.81
CA THR A 505 4.66 22.17 -27.69
C THR A 505 4.84 21.48 -26.35
N TRP A 506 5.83 21.96 -25.58
CA TRP A 506 6.11 21.51 -24.22
C TRP A 506 5.61 22.54 -23.20
N TYR A 507 4.91 22.03 -22.21
CA TYR A 507 4.45 22.78 -21.05
C TYR A 507 5.17 22.23 -19.82
N PRO A 508 5.53 23.03 -18.82
CA PRO A 508 5.87 22.44 -17.54
C PRO A 508 4.65 21.65 -17.02
N LEU A 509 4.90 20.56 -16.28
CA LEU A 509 3.82 19.79 -15.65
C LEU A 509 3.00 20.71 -14.73
N GLN A 510 3.68 21.71 -14.15
CA GLN A 510 3.10 22.93 -13.61
C GLN A 510 2.72 23.93 -14.73
N SER A 511 1.52 24.51 -14.66
CA SER A 511 0.73 25.08 -15.77
C SER A 511 -0.23 24.09 -16.46
N ARG A 512 0.24 23.04 -17.19
CA ARG A 512 -0.67 22.22 -18.04
C ARG A 512 -1.84 21.62 -17.27
N PHE A 513 -1.61 21.25 -16.01
CA PHE A 513 -2.64 20.76 -15.11
C PHE A 513 -3.03 21.80 -14.02
N PRO A 514 -2.12 22.65 -13.49
CA PRO A 514 -2.48 23.77 -12.61
C PRO A 514 -3.34 24.91 -13.18
N ALA A 515 -3.56 24.99 -14.49
CA ALA A 515 -4.59 25.89 -15.04
C ALA A 515 -5.99 25.61 -14.42
N LEU A 516 -6.19 24.39 -13.93
CA LEU A 516 -7.40 23.91 -13.24
C LEU A 516 -7.33 24.15 -11.71
N HIS A 517 -6.14 24.44 -11.17
CA HIS A 517 -5.87 24.70 -9.75
C HIS A 517 -5.92 26.20 -9.41
N ARG A 518 -5.65 27.10 -10.37
CA ARG A 518 -5.92 28.54 -10.15
C ARG A 518 -7.39 28.79 -9.79
N ASP A 519 -8.29 27.99 -10.35
CA ASP A 519 -9.72 28.07 -10.10
C ASP A 519 -10.15 27.28 -8.84
N TYR A 520 -9.32 26.37 -8.30
CA TYR A 520 -9.57 25.67 -7.03
C TYR A 520 -9.80 26.63 -5.86
N TYR A 521 -9.08 27.76 -5.83
CA TYR A 521 -9.21 28.79 -4.79
C TYR A 521 -10.46 29.70 -4.95
N TRP A 522 -11.04 29.75 -6.15
CA TRP A 522 -12.17 30.66 -6.47
C TRP A 522 -13.49 29.93 -6.76
N ALA A 523 -13.43 28.64 -7.10
CA ALA A 523 -14.56 27.81 -7.49
C ALA A 523 -14.64 26.53 -6.64
N GLN A 524 -14.95 26.68 -5.35
CA GLN A 524 -15.30 25.54 -4.48
C GLN A 524 -16.60 24.81 -4.91
N HIS A 525 -17.25 25.23 -5.99
CA HIS A 525 -18.61 24.84 -6.37
C HIS A 525 -18.73 23.94 -7.62
N ASP A 526 -17.68 23.75 -8.43
CA ASP A 526 -17.78 22.93 -9.66
C ASP A 526 -17.08 21.56 -9.54
N LEU A 527 -17.86 20.49 -9.75
CA LEU A 527 -17.42 19.10 -9.75
C LEU A 527 -16.43 18.79 -10.89
N SER A 528 -16.60 19.42 -12.07
CA SER A 528 -15.73 19.21 -13.23
C SER A 528 -14.30 19.70 -12.96
N GLN A 529 -14.17 20.79 -12.22
CA GLN A 529 -12.89 21.42 -11.88
C GLN A 529 -12.16 20.66 -10.77
N ARG A 530 -12.91 20.05 -9.82
CA ARG A 530 -12.35 19.09 -8.85
C ARG A 530 -11.77 17.86 -9.57
N GLN A 531 -12.53 17.24 -10.47
CA GLN A 531 -12.05 16.10 -11.27
C GLN A 531 -10.79 16.45 -12.08
N ALA A 532 -10.70 17.67 -12.59
CA ALA A 532 -9.55 18.08 -13.38
C ALA A 532 -8.27 18.27 -12.52
N ASN A 533 -8.42 18.69 -11.27
CA ASN A 533 -7.30 18.76 -10.31
C ASN A 533 -6.81 17.38 -9.86
N SER A 534 -7.70 16.38 -9.67
CA SER A 534 -7.24 15.04 -9.26
C SER A 534 -6.32 14.41 -10.32
N ARG A 535 -6.57 14.65 -11.61
CA ARG A 535 -5.69 14.24 -12.73
C ARG A 535 -4.27 14.80 -12.58
N ALA A 536 -4.13 16.07 -12.19
CA ALA A 536 -2.83 16.73 -12.01
C ALA A 536 -1.95 15.96 -11.01
N TYR A 537 -2.54 15.58 -9.86
CA TYR A 537 -1.86 14.86 -8.80
C TYR A 537 -1.64 13.38 -9.13
N LEU A 538 -2.58 12.72 -9.81
CA LEU A 538 -2.40 11.35 -10.31
C LEU A 538 -1.19 11.22 -11.25
N ILE A 539 -0.96 12.24 -12.08
CA ILE A 539 0.20 12.28 -12.98
C ILE A 539 1.52 12.43 -12.21
N GLY A 540 1.59 13.34 -11.22
CA GLY A 540 2.78 13.48 -10.38
C GLY A 540 3.13 12.17 -9.65
N LEU A 541 2.11 11.42 -9.22
CA LEU A 541 2.27 10.12 -8.59
C LEU A 541 2.69 9.00 -9.53
N GLY A 542 2.01 8.87 -10.67
CA GLY A 542 2.29 7.84 -11.67
C GLY A 542 3.70 7.91 -12.27
N THR A 543 4.44 8.98 -11.98
CA THR A 543 5.76 9.28 -12.54
C THR A 543 6.82 9.63 -11.50
N GLY A 544 6.49 9.66 -10.22
CA GLY A 544 7.40 10.05 -9.14
C GLY A 544 7.89 11.50 -9.20
N VAL A 545 7.28 12.37 -10.03
CA VAL A 545 7.70 13.77 -10.15
C VAL A 545 7.02 14.64 -9.10
N ASN A 546 7.84 15.19 -8.20
CA ASN A 546 7.39 16.11 -7.14
C ASN A 546 6.72 17.37 -7.71
N LEU A 547 5.39 17.32 -7.80
CA LEU A 547 4.56 18.50 -7.99
C LEU A 547 4.37 19.26 -6.68
N THR A 548 5.45 19.86 -6.16
CA THR A 548 5.31 20.86 -5.10
C THR A 548 4.55 22.06 -5.65
N PRO A 549 3.36 22.41 -5.12
CA PRO A 549 2.73 23.67 -5.46
C PRO A 549 3.57 24.79 -4.86
N LYS A 550 4.39 25.46 -5.69
CA LYS A 550 4.94 26.76 -5.29
C LYS A 550 3.77 27.72 -5.16
N TYR A 551 3.45 28.09 -3.92
CA TYR A 551 2.46 29.09 -3.55
C TYR A 551 2.91 30.53 -3.92
N SER A 552 3.49 30.73 -5.10
CA SER A 552 3.75 32.05 -5.70
C SER A 552 2.57 32.41 -6.60
N TRP A 553 1.67 33.22 -6.06
CA TRP A 553 0.48 33.79 -6.72
C TRP A 553 0.84 34.83 -7.81
N GLU A 554 2.11 35.03 -8.11
CA GLU A 554 2.57 35.80 -9.25
C GLU A 554 2.29 35.04 -10.56
N THR A 555 1.12 35.32 -11.14
CA THR A 555 0.85 35.02 -12.54
C THR A 555 1.85 35.77 -13.41
N SER A 556 2.90 35.09 -13.89
CA SER A 556 3.47 35.44 -15.19
C SER A 556 2.44 35.06 -16.25
N PRO A 557 1.86 36.00 -17.03
CA PRO A 557 0.92 35.67 -18.10
C PRO A 557 1.61 34.99 -19.29
N ASN A 558 2.95 34.94 -19.26
CA ASN A 558 3.74 34.26 -20.27
C ASN A 558 3.84 32.78 -19.91
N GLU A 559 2.91 31.98 -20.44
CA GLU A 559 3.16 30.58 -20.78
C GLU A 559 4.22 30.52 -21.90
N THR A 560 5.45 30.93 -21.60
CA THR A 560 6.58 30.70 -22.49
C THR A 560 6.78 29.19 -22.57
N ALA A 561 6.42 28.62 -23.73
CA ALA A 561 6.71 27.24 -24.08
C ALA A 561 8.15 26.92 -23.68
N THR A 562 8.31 25.90 -22.84
CA THR A 562 9.63 25.50 -22.40
C THR A 562 10.38 24.95 -23.61
N PRO A 563 11.67 25.26 -23.83
CA PRO A 563 12.42 24.62 -24.89
C PRO A 563 12.27 23.11 -24.78
N MET A 564 12.07 22.45 -25.93
CA MET A 564 11.94 21.00 -26.02
C MET A 564 13.10 20.35 -25.24
N PRO A 565 12.82 19.45 -24.28
CA PRO A 565 13.88 18.77 -23.55
C PRO A 565 14.67 17.90 -24.54
N ASP A 566 15.91 17.59 -24.19
CA ASP A 566 16.85 16.96 -25.12
C ASP A 566 16.35 15.60 -25.63
N ALA A 567 16.86 15.16 -26.79
CA ALA A 567 16.42 13.90 -27.39
C ALA A 567 16.66 12.68 -26.46
N ALA A 568 17.63 12.77 -25.55
CA ALA A 568 17.88 11.77 -24.50
C ALA A 568 16.73 11.69 -23.48
N SER A 569 16.17 12.82 -23.02
CA SER A 569 15.00 12.81 -22.12
C SER A 569 13.78 12.11 -22.69
N LEU A 570 13.60 12.13 -24.01
CA LEU A 570 12.50 11.41 -24.68
C LEU A 570 12.64 9.89 -24.54
N GLN A 571 13.88 9.38 -24.41
CA GLN A 571 14.21 7.97 -24.23
C GLN A 571 14.09 7.49 -22.77
N HIS A 572 13.74 8.39 -21.85
CA HIS A 572 13.61 8.15 -20.42
C HIS A 572 12.31 8.76 -19.83
N GLY A 573 11.38 9.19 -20.70
CA GLY A 573 10.11 9.75 -20.28
C GLY A 573 9.12 8.71 -19.77
N THR A 574 7.96 9.15 -19.28
CA THR A 574 6.81 8.31 -18.97
C THR A 574 5.61 8.75 -19.81
N LEU A 575 5.02 7.81 -20.53
CA LEU A 575 3.72 7.99 -21.17
C LEU A 575 2.60 7.85 -20.15
N LEU A 576 1.64 8.74 -20.31
CA LEU A 576 0.47 8.93 -19.48
C LEU A 576 -0.73 8.86 -20.40
N ILE A 577 -1.59 7.86 -20.18
CA ILE A 577 -2.77 7.63 -21.01
C ILE A 577 -3.99 7.81 -20.11
N GLU A 578 -4.69 8.93 -20.29
CA GLU A 578 -5.89 9.26 -19.51
C GLU A 578 -7.13 8.87 -20.31
N CYS A 579 -8.01 8.05 -19.74
CA CYS A 579 -9.23 7.61 -20.41
C CYS A 579 -10.39 7.40 -19.42
N ARG A 580 -11.61 7.21 -19.94
CA ARG A 580 -12.72 6.69 -19.12
C ARG A 580 -12.41 5.28 -18.65
N THR A 581 -12.70 4.98 -17.38
CA THR A 581 -12.42 3.67 -16.78
C THR A 581 -13.12 2.55 -17.56
N PRO A 582 -12.38 1.60 -18.16
CA PRO A 582 -12.95 0.45 -18.84
C PRO A 582 -13.84 -0.35 -17.89
N THR A 583 -14.97 -0.88 -18.38
CA THR A 583 -15.96 -1.57 -17.54
C THR A 583 -15.36 -2.75 -16.77
N GLU A 584 -14.43 -3.49 -17.36
CA GLU A 584 -13.75 -4.63 -16.71
C GLU A 584 -12.75 -4.21 -15.61
N LEU A 585 -12.27 -2.96 -15.63
CA LEU A 585 -11.33 -2.38 -14.66
C LEU A 585 -12.01 -1.42 -13.66
N ARG A 586 -13.35 -1.34 -13.67
CA ARG A 586 -14.13 -0.44 -12.82
C ARG A 586 -14.41 -1.06 -11.44
N PRO A 587 -14.03 -0.40 -10.32
CA PRO A 587 -14.41 -0.85 -8.99
C PRO A 587 -15.94 -0.83 -8.79
N GLU A 588 -16.46 -1.82 -8.07
CA GLU A 588 -17.90 -1.88 -7.78
C GLU A 588 -18.38 -0.62 -7.04
N GLY A 589 -19.56 -0.13 -7.41
CA GLY A 589 -20.11 1.11 -6.83
C GLY A 589 -19.49 2.42 -7.31
N THR A 590 -18.58 2.40 -8.30
CA THR A 590 -18.04 3.63 -8.92
C THR A 590 -18.81 4.04 -10.17
N ASN A 591 -18.92 5.36 -10.39
CA ASN A 591 -19.72 5.93 -11.49
C ASN A 591 -19.09 5.69 -12.87
N GLU A 592 -19.93 5.67 -13.91
CA GLU A 592 -19.52 5.49 -15.31
C GLU A 592 -18.59 6.61 -15.84
N SER A 593 -18.61 7.76 -15.19
CA SER A 593 -17.76 8.92 -15.48
C SER A 593 -16.38 8.87 -14.80
N SER A 594 -16.05 7.80 -14.08
CA SER A 594 -14.70 7.62 -13.54
C SER A 594 -13.66 7.60 -14.66
N ARG A 595 -12.51 8.24 -14.41
CA ARG A 595 -11.35 8.25 -15.32
C ARG A 595 -10.17 7.55 -14.65
N MET A 596 -9.38 6.90 -15.49
CA MET A 596 -8.23 6.08 -15.11
C MET A 596 -7.00 6.61 -15.83
N LEU A 597 -5.86 6.59 -15.13
CA LEU A 597 -4.57 6.99 -15.68
C LEU A 597 -3.70 5.75 -15.83
N PHE A 598 -3.34 5.39 -17.06
CA PHE A 598 -2.34 4.36 -17.29
C PHE A 598 -0.94 4.99 -17.36
N THR A 599 0.05 4.33 -16.79
CA THR A 599 1.45 4.74 -16.84
C THR A 599 2.29 3.69 -17.55
N GLN A 600 3.17 4.16 -18.44
CA GLN A 600 4.07 3.33 -19.24
C GLN A 600 5.41 4.06 -19.37
N PRO A 601 6.53 3.53 -18.87
CA PRO A 601 7.83 4.12 -19.13
C PRO A 601 8.12 4.06 -20.63
N VAL A 602 8.63 5.17 -21.18
CA VAL A 602 9.28 5.20 -22.50
C VAL A 602 10.68 4.64 -22.31
N ASN A 603 10.76 3.34 -22.01
CA ASN A 603 12.00 2.61 -22.18
C ASN A 603 12.23 2.53 -23.69
N ALA A 604 13.22 3.28 -24.19
CA ALA A 604 13.67 3.13 -25.57
C ALA A 604 14.14 1.68 -25.77
N ILE A 605 13.29 0.88 -26.42
CA ILE A 605 13.66 -0.46 -26.86
C ILE A 605 14.80 -0.27 -27.86
N ALA A 606 16.01 -0.68 -27.45
CA ALA A 606 17.16 -0.85 -28.31
C ALA A 606 16.74 -1.71 -29.55
N PRO A 607 17.39 -1.56 -30.72
CA PRO A 607 16.80 -1.85 -32.02
C PRO A 607 16.18 -3.25 -32.14
N PRO A 608 15.17 -3.44 -33.02
CA PRO A 608 14.19 -4.53 -32.95
C PRO A 608 14.75 -5.92 -33.25
N GLU A 609 15.51 -6.48 -32.32
CA GLU A 609 15.77 -7.91 -32.20
C GLU A 609 14.71 -8.52 -31.27
N LEU A 610 13.58 -8.89 -31.90
CA LEU A 610 12.46 -9.64 -31.31
C LEU A 610 11.74 -8.98 -30.12
N VAL A 611 10.89 -7.99 -30.41
CA VAL A 611 9.60 -7.93 -29.72
C VAL A 611 8.78 -9.11 -30.23
N LEU A 612 8.70 -10.18 -29.43
CA LEU A 612 7.86 -11.33 -29.77
C LEU A 612 6.38 -10.89 -29.80
N PRO A 613 5.60 -11.30 -30.82
CA PRO A 613 4.15 -11.18 -30.73
C PRO A 613 3.67 -12.00 -29.53
N ALA A 614 2.61 -11.54 -28.87
CA ALA A 614 1.93 -12.34 -27.86
C ALA A 614 1.56 -13.71 -28.48
N PRO A 615 1.75 -14.84 -27.78
CA PRO A 615 1.41 -16.13 -28.33
C PRO A 615 -0.09 -16.17 -28.64
N ASP A 616 -0.43 -16.39 -29.91
CA ASP A 616 -1.81 -16.71 -30.32
C ASP A 616 -2.19 -18.02 -29.62
N LEU A 617 -2.86 -17.90 -28.47
CA LEU A 617 -3.41 -19.04 -27.75
C LEU A 617 -4.43 -19.71 -28.66
N PRO A 618 -4.23 -20.99 -29.06
CA PRO A 618 -5.22 -21.68 -29.85
C PRO A 618 -6.49 -21.79 -29.02
N VAL A 619 -7.59 -21.25 -29.54
CA VAL A 619 -8.92 -21.43 -28.97
C VAL A 619 -9.32 -22.89 -29.22
N GLU A 620 -8.85 -23.80 -28.36
CA GLU A 620 -9.36 -25.16 -28.30
C GLU A 620 -10.83 -25.09 -27.89
N SER A 621 -11.70 -25.24 -28.90
CA SER A 621 -13.12 -25.44 -28.70
C SER A 621 -13.32 -26.78 -28.01
N VAL A 622 -13.40 -26.77 -26.68
CA VAL A 622 -13.82 -27.91 -25.87
C VAL A 622 -15.26 -28.24 -26.23
N GLU A 623 -15.46 -29.18 -27.15
CA GLU A 623 -16.74 -29.84 -27.36
C GLU A 623 -17.10 -30.59 -26.08
N VAL A 624 -18.07 -30.05 -25.34
CA VAL A 624 -18.68 -30.75 -24.20
C VAL A 624 -19.63 -31.81 -24.78
N PRO A 625 -19.38 -33.13 -24.56
CA PRO A 625 -20.35 -34.14 -24.94
C PRO A 625 -21.59 -34.04 -24.05
N LEU A 626 -22.77 -34.10 -24.68
CA LEU A 626 -24.11 -34.07 -24.05
C LEU A 626 -24.40 -35.33 -23.21
#